data_AF-A0A952UGN4-F1
#
_entry.id   AF-A0A952UGN4-F1
#
_cell.length_a   1.000
_cell.length_b   1.000
_cell.length_c   1.000
_cell.angle_alpha   90.00
_cell.angle_beta   90.00
_cell.angle_gamma   90.00
#
_symmetry.space_group_name_H-M   'P 1'
#
loop_
_entity.id
_entity.type
_entity.pdbx_description
1 polymer ?
#
loop_
_entity_poly.entity_id
_entity_poly.type
_entity_poly.pdbx_seq_one_letter_code
_entity_poly.pdbx_strand_id
1 'polypeptide(L)'
;MKHIHALALPFILVGALAACVPVVPESTATASATPSPTATIASPTPTPTPTVEPLSIPDCLTLLPLAVARDNFSASTELLGEPAASDFQGREDVATIRVVLSNASSSRVCYWGVPNSDGLFFVTVAFINPGQRAALESDLAAAGYAQTTTGTVTAYELDGMNEVSSLGFTHLFTGDAWIHVDGSSIAFSGVIAAQVLDAMRAANPTLGL
;
A
#
# COMPACT_ATOMS: atom_id res chain seq x y z
N MET A 1 -20.91 36.61 -24.05
CA MET A 1 -20.65 36.56 -25.50
C MET A 1 -19.17 36.26 -25.76
N LYS A 2 -18.84 34.99 -26.07
CA LYS A 2 -17.88 34.55 -27.10
C LYS A 2 -17.66 33.04 -26.93
N HIS A 3 -18.00 32.30 -27.98
CA HIS A 3 -17.92 30.85 -28.13
C HIS A 3 -16.51 30.40 -28.51
N ILE A 4 -16.00 29.30 -27.93
CA ILE A 4 -14.86 28.52 -28.48
C ILE A 4 -15.10 27.04 -28.10
N HIS A 5 -15.81 26.28 -28.96
CA HIS A 5 -15.30 25.28 -29.90
C HIS A 5 -14.74 24.01 -29.25
N ALA A 6 -15.59 22.98 -29.22
CA ALA A 6 -15.27 21.58 -28.99
C ALA A 6 -14.41 21.03 -30.13
N LEU A 7 -13.37 20.26 -29.80
CA LEU A 7 -12.72 19.35 -30.74
C LEU A 7 -12.82 17.93 -30.18
N ALA A 8 -13.70 17.13 -30.79
CA ALA A 8 -13.74 15.69 -30.64
C ALA A 8 -12.67 15.07 -31.57
N LEU A 9 -11.85 14.17 -31.04
CA LEU A 9 -10.93 13.36 -31.83
C LEU A 9 -11.20 11.87 -31.55
N PRO A 10 -11.74 11.10 -32.51
CA PRO A 10 -11.76 9.64 -32.42
C PRO A 10 -10.54 9.09 -33.18
N PHE A 11 -9.68 8.34 -32.49
CA PHE A 11 -8.71 7.47 -33.16
C PHE A 11 -9.06 6.01 -32.86
N ILE A 12 -9.65 5.38 -33.88
CA ILE A 12 -9.84 3.94 -33.99
C ILE A 12 -8.53 3.37 -34.52
N LEU A 13 -7.94 2.37 -33.85
CA LEU A 13 -6.98 1.48 -34.49
C LEU A 13 -7.28 0.02 -34.10
N VAL A 14 -7.79 -0.71 -35.08
CA VAL A 14 -7.99 -2.16 -35.10
C VAL A 14 -6.66 -2.80 -35.50
N GLY A 15 -6.17 -3.76 -34.70
CA GLY A 15 -4.96 -4.52 -34.97
C GLY A 15 -5.22 -6.03 -34.86
N ALA A 16 -4.97 -6.72 -35.97
CA ALA A 16 -5.40 -8.07 -36.31
C ALA A 16 -4.58 -9.21 -35.67
N LEU A 17 -5.31 -10.32 -35.46
CA LEU A 17 -4.96 -11.75 -35.52
C LEU A 17 -3.53 -12.14 -35.97
N ALA A 18 -2.87 -13.01 -35.18
CA ALA A 18 -1.98 -14.04 -35.70
C ALA A 18 -1.99 -15.30 -34.81
N ALA A 19 -2.34 -16.42 -35.44
CA ALA A 19 -2.33 -17.76 -34.90
C ALA A 19 -0.94 -18.41 -35.03
N CYS A 20 -0.59 -19.36 -34.16
CA CYS A 20 -0.12 -20.68 -34.58
C CYS A 20 0.11 -21.62 -33.40
N VAL A 21 -0.55 -22.79 -33.49
CA VAL A 21 -0.32 -24.00 -32.70
C VAL A 21 0.80 -24.80 -33.36
N PRO A 22 1.64 -25.51 -32.59
CA PRO A 22 2.00 -26.87 -33.00
C PRO A 22 1.71 -27.92 -31.92
N VAL A 23 1.18 -29.04 -32.42
CA VAL A 23 0.81 -30.29 -31.76
C VAL A 23 1.99 -31.29 -31.81
N VAL A 24 2.28 -31.93 -30.67
CA VAL A 24 2.65 -33.35 -30.40
C VAL A 24 3.75 -34.02 -31.27
N PRO A 25 4.72 -34.72 -30.64
CA PRO A 25 4.64 -36.18 -30.65
C PRO A 25 4.76 -36.80 -29.25
N GLU A 26 3.85 -37.75 -29.02
CA GLU A 26 3.89 -38.80 -28.02
C GLU A 26 4.94 -39.81 -28.49
N SER A 27 5.97 -40.07 -27.69
CA SER A 27 6.96 -41.11 -27.97
C SER A 27 6.86 -42.20 -26.92
N THR A 28 6.11 -43.24 -27.28
CA THR A 28 6.07 -44.54 -26.60
C THR A 28 7.41 -45.25 -26.83
N ALA A 29 8.23 -45.36 -25.79
CA ALA A 29 9.38 -46.28 -25.79
C ALA A 29 9.24 -47.21 -24.59
N THR A 30 8.75 -48.42 -24.86
CA THR A 30 8.81 -49.57 -23.95
C THR A 30 10.26 -50.04 -23.89
N ALA A 31 10.97 -49.71 -22.81
CA ALA A 31 12.25 -50.30 -22.47
C ALA A 31 12.09 -51.15 -21.21
N SER A 32 12.18 -52.47 -21.40
CA SER A 32 12.30 -53.47 -20.33
C SER A 32 13.72 -53.42 -19.80
N ALA A 33 13.91 -53.04 -18.53
CA ALA A 33 15.19 -53.08 -17.85
C ALA A 33 15.07 -53.83 -16.50
N THR A 34 15.76 -54.97 -16.47
CA THR A 34 16.50 -55.65 -15.39
C THR A 34 16.24 -55.24 -13.92
N PRO A 35 16.06 -56.19 -12.98
CA PRO A 35 15.93 -55.89 -11.56
C PRO A 35 17.20 -55.23 -11.02
N SER A 36 17.08 -53.95 -10.66
CA SER A 36 18.09 -53.15 -9.98
C SER A 36 18.02 -53.42 -8.46
N PRO A 37 19.15 -53.41 -7.72
CA PRO A 37 19.13 -53.60 -6.28
C PRO A 37 18.28 -52.53 -5.59
N THR A 38 17.36 -52.96 -4.73
CA THR A 38 16.56 -52.09 -3.86
C THR A 38 17.49 -51.34 -2.91
N ALA A 39 17.91 -50.14 -3.32
CA ALA A 39 18.53 -49.19 -2.41
C ALA A 39 17.44 -48.71 -1.45
N THR A 40 17.61 -48.98 -0.16
CA THR A 40 16.82 -48.38 0.91
C THR A 40 17.07 -46.87 0.87
N ILE A 41 16.19 -46.13 0.20
CA ILE A 41 16.20 -44.67 0.20
C ILE A 41 15.84 -44.24 1.62
N ALA A 42 16.79 -43.64 2.32
CA ALA A 42 16.52 -42.97 3.59
C ALA A 42 15.42 -41.94 3.34
N SER A 43 14.30 -42.05 4.05
CA SER A 43 13.22 -41.06 4.03
C SER A 43 13.82 -39.68 4.27
N PRO A 44 13.49 -38.66 3.46
CA PRO A 44 14.04 -37.33 3.66
C PRO A 44 13.54 -36.86 5.02
N THR A 45 14.46 -36.46 5.90
CA THR A 45 14.10 -35.74 7.12
C THR A 45 13.34 -34.49 6.69
N PRO A 46 12.12 -34.24 7.20
CA PRO A 46 11.38 -33.05 6.84
C PRO A 46 12.22 -31.82 7.20
N THR A 47 12.55 -31.02 6.19
CA THR A 47 13.18 -29.71 6.41
C THR A 47 12.20 -28.86 7.20
N PRO A 48 12.59 -28.25 8.33
CA PRO A 48 11.70 -27.38 9.07
C PRO A 48 11.28 -26.22 8.15
N THR A 49 9.97 -26.05 7.96
CA THR A 49 9.43 -24.87 7.28
C THR A 49 9.79 -23.64 8.12
N PRO A 50 10.42 -22.61 7.53
CA PRO A 50 10.72 -21.39 8.29
C PRO A 50 9.42 -20.76 8.80
N THR A 51 9.34 -20.56 10.11
CA THR A 51 8.26 -19.80 10.73
C THR A 51 8.47 -18.33 10.41
N VAL A 52 7.62 -17.77 9.56
CA VAL A 52 7.61 -16.32 9.30
C VAL A 52 7.06 -15.64 10.54
N GLU A 53 7.83 -14.71 11.11
CA GLU A 53 7.39 -13.90 12.24
C GLU A 53 6.19 -13.03 11.80
N PRO A 54 5.08 -13.03 12.54
CA PRO A 54 3.91 -12.25 12.17
C PRO A 54 4.24 -10.75 12.23
N LEU A 55 3.89 -10.03 11.16
CA LEU A 55 4.03 -8.58 11.14
C LEU A 55 3.10 -7.94 12.17
N SER A 56 3.58 -6.88 12.82
CA SER A 56 2.83 -6.14 13.84
C SER A 56 2.81 -4.64 13.56
N ILE A 57 1.70 -3.98 13.90
CA ILE A 57 1.55 -2.52 13.80
C ILE A 57 1.69 -1.93 15.21
N PRO A 58 2.77 -1.17 15.49
CA PRO A 58 2.95 -0.48 16.77
C PRO A 58 1.80 0.45 17.13
N ASP A 59 1.72 0.87 18.40
CA ASP A 59 0.78 1.91 18.82
C ASP A 59 1.07 3.28 18.18
N CYS A 60 0.09 4.19 18.21
CA CYS A 60 0.20 5.46 17.51
C CYS A 60 1.36 6.34 18.01
N LEU A 61 1.69 6.29 19.30
CA LEU A 61 2.81 7.04 19.87
C LEU A 61 4.16 6.43 19.51
N THR A 62 4.20 5.14 19.22
CA THR A 62 5.39 4.45 18.70
C THR A 62 5.55 4.68 17.19
N LEU A 63 4.45 4.65 16.42
CA LEU A 63 4.45 4.96 14.99
C LEU A 63 4.86 6.41 14.72
N LEU A 64 4.37 7.34 15.53
CA LEU A 64 4.71 8.75 15.43
C LEU A 64 4.80 9.34 16.85
N PRO A 65 6.02 9.50 17.40
CA PRO A 65 6.19 10.10 18.71
C PRO A 65 5.60 11.52 18.77
N LEU A 66 4.96 11.86 19.90
CA LEU A 66 4.30 13.16 20.09
C LEU A 66 5.24 14.36 19.84
N ALA A 67 6.53 14.23 20.18
CA ALA A 67 7.52 15.26 19.90
C ALA A 67 7.67 15.51 18.39
N VAL A 68 7.76 14.43 17.59
CA VAL A 68 7.86 14.52 16.12
C VAL A 68 6.59 15.13 15.53
N ALA A 69 5.41 14.72 16.01
CA ALA A 69 4.14 15.32 15.58
C ALA A 69 4.09 16.82 15.87
N ARG A 70 4.57 17.25 17.06
CA ARG A 70 4.60 18.66 17.45
C ARG A 70 5.57 19.50 16.64
N ASP A 71 6.75 18.96 16.36
CA ASP A 71 7.79 19.64 15.59
C ASP A 71 7.38 19.84 14.12
N ASN A 72 6.58 18.92 13.56
CA ASN A 72 6.19 18.97 12.15
C ASN A 72 4.82 19.64 11.90
N PHE A 73 3.95 19.71 12.90
CA PHE A 73 2.60 20.28 12.74
C PHE A 73 2.38 21.54 13.57
N SER A 74 2.44 21.42 14.90
CA SER A 74 2.24 22.53 15.84
C SER A 74 2.69 22.11 17.24
N ALA A 75 3.29 23.02 18.01
CA ALA A 75 3.72 22.75 19.38
C ALA A 75 2.59 22.27 20.31
N SER A 76 1.33 22.61 19.99
CA SER A 76 0.13 22.19 20.73
C SER A 76 -0.53 20.91 20.17
N THR A 77 0.14 20.19 19.27
CA THR A 77 -0.39 18.93 18.72
C THR A 77 -0.51 17.88 19.81
N GLU A 78 -1.58 17.10 19.76
CA GLU A 78 -1.89 15.97 20.63
C GLU A 78 -2.41 14.77 19.81
N LEU A 79 -2.27 13.57 20.36
CA LEU A 79 -2.99 12.39 19.85
C LEU A 79 -4.43 12.48 20.35
N LEU A 80 -5.36 12.69 19.42
CA LEU A 80 -6.79 12.82 19.70
C LEU A 80 -7.48 11.46 19.89
N GLY A 81 -6.91 10.41 19.31
CA GLY A 81 -7.39 9.04 19.53
C GLY A 81 -6.97 8.05 18.45
N GLU A 82 -7.41 6.81 18.66
CA GLU A 82 -7.21 5.69 17.75
C GLU A 82 -8.58 5.10 17.36
N PRO A 83 -9.31 5.73 16.42
CA PRO A 83 -10.62 5.22 16.03
C PRO A 83 -10.50 3.86 15.34
N ALA A 84 -11.60 3.11 15.32
CA ALA A 84 -11.66 1.88 14.56
C ALA A 84 -11.51 2.18 13.06
N ALA A 85 -10.94 1.27 12.28
CA ALA A 85 -10.78 1.44 10.84
C ALA A 85 -12.13 1.63 10.10
N SER A 86 -13.23 1.11 10.66
CA SER A 86 -14.60 1.34 10.17
C SER A 86 -15.05 2.79 10.29
N ASP A 87 -14.46 3.53 11.23
CA ASP A 87 -14.79 4.93 11.53
C ASP A 87 -13.88 5.89 10.78
N PHE A 88 -12.99 5.38 9.91
CA PHE A 88 -12.13 6.19 9.07
C PHE A 88 -12.97 7.06 8.13
N GLN A 89 -12.93 8.37 8.37
CA GLN A 89 -13.59 9.41 7.58
C GLN A 89 -12.55 10.28 6.84
N GLY A 90 -11.43 9.70 6.40
CA GLY A 90 -10.40 10.45 5.68
C GLY A 90 -10.98 11.28 4.53
N ARG A 91 -10.29 12.35 4.13
CA ARG A 91 -10.80 13.34 3.17
C ARG A 91 -10.77 12.86 1.70
N GLU A 92 -10.80 11.54 1.50
CA GLU A 92 -10.46 10.84 0.27
C GLU A 92 -11.67 10.63 -0.66
N ASP A 93 -11.46 10.89 -1.95
CA ASP A 93 -12.38 10.55 -3.05
C ASP A 93 -12.18 9.10 -3.56
N VAL A 94 -11.27 8.32 -2.96
CA VAL A 94 -10.94 6.95 -3.38
C VAL A 94 -11.73 5.90 -2.56
N ALA A 95 -12.83 5.41 -3.13
CA ALA A 95 -13.74 4.47 -2.47
C ALA A 95 -13.06 3.18 -1.97
N THR A 96 -12.01 2.70 -2.67
CA THR A 96 -11.30 1.46 -2.34
C THR A 96 -10.55 1.51 -1.02
N ILE A 97 -10.22 2.69 -0.50
CA ILE A 97 -9.56 2.83 0.81
C ILE A 97 -10.39 2.19 1.93
N ARG A 98 -11.71 2.43 1.97
CA ARG A 98 -12.59 1.85 2.99
C ARG A 98 -12.67 0.32 2.87
N VAL A 99 -12.69 -0.19 1.63
CA VAL A 99 -12.70 -1.63 1.35
C VAL A 99 -11.40 -2.27 1.81
N VAL A 100 -10.26 -1.64 1.53
CA VAL A 100 -8.94 -2.12 1.94
C VAL A 100 -8.82 -2.13 3.45
N LEU A 101 -9.21 -1.05 4.13
CA LEU A 101 -9.15 -0.97 5.59
C LEU A 101 -10.03 -2.01 6.28
N SER A 102 -11.24 -2.25 5.75
CA SER A 102 -12.18 -3.22 6.32
C SER A 102 -11.73 -4.67 6.15
N ASN A 103 -10.90 -4.95 5.15
CA ASN A 103 -10.43 -6.30 4.81
C ASN A 103 -8.94 -6.51 5.10
N ALA A 104 -8.25 -5.53 5.67
CA ALA A 104 -6.86 -5.65 6.08
C ALA A 104 -6.73 -6.71 7.17
N SER A 105 -5.62 -7.46 7.18
CA SER A 105 -5.37 -8.46 8.23
C SER A 105 -5.11 -7.80 9.59
N SER A 106 -4.57 -6.58 9.57
CA SER A 106 -4.43 -5.69 10.71
C SER A 106 -4.42 -4.25 10.20
N SER A 107 -5.00 -3.33 10.96
CA SER A 107 -4.94 -1.90 10.68
C SER A 107 -4.93 -1.07 11.96
N ARG A 108 -4.37 0.12 11.87
CA ARG A 108 -4.41 1.15 12.92
C ARG A 108 -4.61 2.51 12.29
N VAL A 109 -5.47 3.32 12.90
CA VAL A 109 -5.75 4.70 12.49
C VAL A 109 -5.43 5.59 13.68
N CYS A 110 -4.63 6.64 13.45
CA CYS A 110 -4.16 7.57 14.47
C CYS A 110 -4.61 8.99 14.12
N TYR A 111 -5.36 9.61 15.01
CA TYR A 111 -5.88 10.97 14.81
C TYR A 111 -5.03 11.96 15.61
N TRP A 112 -4.43 12.91 14.91
CA TRP A 112 -3.61 13.96 15.52
C TRP A 112 -4.23 15.31 15.25
N GLY A 113 -4.08 16.25 16.18
CA GLY A 113 -4.55 17.60 15.96
C GLY A 113 -4.24 18.55 17.09
N VAL A 114 -4.67 19.79 16.94
CA VAL A 114 -4.49 20.86 17.93
C VAL A 114 -5.82 21.09 18.66
N PRO A 115 -5.87 20.97 20.00
CA PRO A 115 -7.10 21.21 20.75
C PRO A 115 -7.70 22.60 20.47
N ASN A 116 -9.03 22.66 20.31
CA ASN A 116 -9.78 23.88 19.99
C ASN A 116 -9.37 24.55 18.66
N SER A 117 -8.92 23.75 17.69
CA SER A 117 -8.58 24.18 16.34
C SER A 117 -9.12 23.16 15.32
N ASP A 118 -9.25 23.60 14.07
CA ASP A 118 -9.58 22.72 12.93
C ASP A 118 -8.33 22.05 12.33
N GLY A 119 -7.16 22.30 12.93
CA GLY A 119 -5.89 21.67 12.55
C GLY A 119 -5.83 20.21 12.98
N LEU A 120 -5.91 19.31 12.01
CA LEU A 120 -5.86 17.87 12.20
C LEU A 120 -5.16 17.16 11.03
N PHE A 121 -4.54 16.03 11.31
CA PHE A 121 -3.98 15.12 10.31
C PHE A 121 -4.16 13.66 10.77
N PHE A 122 -4.13 12.75 9.82
CA PHE A 122 -4.37 11.33 10.09
C PHE A 122 -3.21 10.49 9.61
N VAL A 123 -2.87 9.46 10.39
CA VAL A 123 -1.95 8.40 9.97
C VAL A 123 -2.72 7.10 9.99
N THR A 124 -2.70 6.38 8.88
CA THR A 124 -3.30 5.06 8.74
C THR A 124 -2.24 4.07 8.32
N VAL A 125 -2.19 2.92 9.00
CA VAL A 125 -1.31 1.82 8.63
C VAL A 125 -2.13 0.55 8.55
N ALA A 126 -1.90 -0.26 7.52
CA ALA A 126 -2.56 -1.54 7.37
C ALA A 126 -1.65 -2.57 6.70
N PHE A 127 -1.83 -3.85 7.07
CA PHE A 127 -1.30 -4.96 6.30
C PHE A 127 -2.36 -5.47 5.33
N ILE A 128 -2.05 -5.39 4.05
CA ILE A 128 -2.97 -5.64 2.95
C ILE A 128 -2.39 -6.72 2.04
N ASN A 129 -3.24 -7.56 1.48
CA ASN A 129 -2.80 -8.60 0.55
C ASN A 129 -2.45 -8.01 -0.83
N PRO A 130 -1.73 -8.75 -1.70
CA PRO A 130 -1.32 -8.24 -3.01
C PRO A 130 -2.48 -7.81 -3.92
N GLY A 131 -3.64 -8.46 -3.81
CA GLY A 131 -4.84 -8.09 -4.59
C GLY A 131 -5.43 -6.75 -4.14
N GLN A 132 -5.50 -6.51 -2.82
CA GLN A 132 -5.92 -5.23 -2.24
C GLN A 132 -4.96 -4.10 -2.63
N ARG A 133 -3.65 -4.38 -2.57
CA ARG A 133 -2.61 -3.44 -2.97
C ARG A 133 -2.78 -3.03 -4.44
N ALA A 134 -2.85 -4.01 -5.35
CA ALA A 134 -2.99 -3.73 -6.77
C ALA A 134 -4.26 -2.94 -7.09
N ALA A 135 -5.38 -3.25 -6.43
CA ALA A 135 -6.63 -2.49 -6.59
C ALA A 135 -6.48 -1.04 -6.11
N LEU A 136 -5.89 -0.83 -4.93
CA LEU A 136 -5.71 0.51 -4.38
C LEU A 136 -4.71 1.34 -5.20
N GLU A 137 -3.59 0.77 -5.61
CA GLU A 137 -2.60 1.44 -6.49
C GLU A 137 -3.24 1.85 -7.84
N SER A 138 -4.07 0.98 -8.42
CA SER A 138 -4.82 1.29 -9.65
C SER A 138 -5.78 2.46 -9.45
N ASP A 139 -6.52 2.47 -8.34
CA ASP A 139 -7.50 3.53 -8.08
C ASP A 139 -6.83 4.86 -7.70
N LEU A 140 -5.70 4.85 -6.99
CA LEU A 140 -4.89 6.03 -6.72
C LEU A 140 -4.36 6.64 -8.01
N ALA A 141 -3.84 5.82 -8.93
CA ALA A 141 -3.40 6.27 -10.25
C ALA A 141 -4.56 6.88 -11.05
N ALA A 142 -5.74 6.24 -11.02
CA ALA A 142 -6.95 6.75 -11.68
C ALA A 142 -7.46 8.07 -11.07
N ALA A 143 -7.26 8.26 -9.76
CA ALA A 143 -7.57 9.50 -9.04
C ALA A 143 -6.53 10.62 -9.29
N GLY A 144 -5.46 10.34 -10.05
CA GLY A 144 -4.46 11.33 -10.45
C GLY A 144 -3.29 11.49 -9.48
N TYR A 145 -3.10 10.57 -8.53
CA TYR A 145 -1.93 10.59 -7.65
C TYR A 145 -0.65 10.38 -8.46
N ALA A 146 0.36 11.19 -8.18
CA ALA A 146 1.69 11.04 -8.76
C ALA A 146 2.42 9.87 -8.11
N GLN A 147 2.84 8.90 -8.92
CA GLN A 147 3.58 7.72 -8.46
C GLN A 147 5.09 7.98 -8.49
N THR A 148 5.79 7.59 -7.43
CA THR A 148 7.25 7.49 -7.40
C THR A 148 7.66 6.17 -6.73
N THR A 149 8.69 5.50 -7.25
CA THR A 149 9.23 4.27 -6.63
C THR A 149 10.70 4.48 -6.28
N THR A 150 11.05 4.19 -5.02
CA THR A 150 12.43 4.26 -4.51
C THR A 150 12.75 2.96 -3.78
N GLY A 151 13.61 2.14 -4.37
CA GLY A 151 13.91 0.80 -3.84
C GLY A 151 12.64 -0.07 -3.80
N THR A 152 12.30 -0.60 -2.63
CA THR A 152 11.12 -1.44 -2.41
C THR A 152 9.86 -0.66 -2.01
N VAL A 153 9.95 0.67 -1.92
CA VAL A 153 8.85 1.54 -1.54
C VAL A 153 8.25 2.19 -2.78
N THR A 154 6.94 2.07 -2.94
CA THR A 154 6.17 2.84 -3.93
C THR A 154 5.32 3.87 -3.21
N ALA A 155 5.46 5.13 -3.60
CA ALA A 155 4.71 6.25 -3.08
C ALA A 155 3.68 6.73 -4.13
N TYR A 156 2.50 7.12 -3.66
CA TYR A 156 1.49 7.84 -4.41
C TYR A 156 1.15 9.11 -3.65
N GLU A 157 1.28 10.26 -4.31
CA GLU A 157 1.10 11.57 -3.67
C GLU A 157 0.15 12.46 -4.48
N LEU A 158 -0.69 13.20 -3.78
CA LEU A 158 -1.61 14.16 -4.40
C LEU A 158 -1.67 15.43 -3.55
N ASP A 159 -1.62 16.58 -4.23
CA ASP A 159 -1.84 17.89 -3.63
C ASP A 159 -3.29 18.24 -3.83
N GLY A 160 -3.91 18.78 -2.78
CA GLY A 160 -5.31 19.13 -2.77
C GLY A 160 -5.51 20.55 -2.25
N MET A 161 -6.68 21.09 -2.54
CA MET A 161 -7.18 22.28 -1.87
C MET A 161 -8.62 22.02 -1.49
N ASN A 162 -8.99 22.40 -0.26
CA ASN A 162 -10.38 22.53 0.12
C ASN A 162 -10.73 24.02 0.30
N GLU A 163 -11.93 24.31 0.81
CA GLU A 163 -12.42 25.68 1.00
C GLU A 163 -11.59 26.50 1.98
N VAL A 164 -10.78 25.86 2.84
CA VAL A 164 -10.10 26.49 3.97
C VAL A 164 -8.57 26.39 3.93
N SER A 165 -7.99 25.42 3.22
CA SER A 165 -6.53 25.19 3.19
C SER A 165 -6.11 24.28 2.04
N SER A 166 -4.80 24.27 1.75
CA SER A 166 -4.14 23.17 1.06
C SER A 166 -4.21 21.88 1.88
N LEU A 167 -4.17 20.75 1.17
CA LEU A 167 -4.14 19.39 1.70
C LEU A 167 -3.05 18.60 1.01
N GLY A 168 -2.49 17.61 1.68
CA GLY A 168 -1.57 16.67 1.07
C GLY A 168 -1.89 15.26 1.48
N PHE A 169 -1.86 14.37 0.49
CA PHE A 169 -2.11 12.95 0.67
C PHE A 169 -0.86 12.20 0.24
N THR A 170 -0.34 11.33 1.11
CA THR A 170 0.77 10.43 0.79
C THR A 170 0.39 9.01 1.14
N HIS A 171 0.48 8.10 0.17
CA HIS A 171 0.37 6.66 0.36
C HIS A 171 1.74 6.04 0.12
N LEU A 172 2.22 5.20 1.02
CA LEU A 172 3.42 4.38 0.84
C LEU A 172 3.05 2.91 0.87
N PHE A 173 3.64 2.16 -0.05
CA PHE A 173 3.50 0.71 -0.14
C PHE A 173 4.88 0.04 -0.06
N THR A 174 5.05 -0.91 0.87
CA THR A 174 6.28 -1.69 1.03
C THR A 174 5.94 -3.11 1.51
N GLY A 175 6.31 -4.14 0.73
CA GLY A 175 5.80 -5.49 0.97
C GLY A 175 4.26 -5.51 1.06
N ASP A 176 3.75 -6.03 2.17
CA ASP A 176 2.32 -6.07 2.51
C ASP A 176 1.85 -4.84 3.32
N ALA A 177 2.74 -3.93 3.71
CA ALA A 177 2.36 -2.72 4.43
C ALA A 177 1.89 -1.62 3.49
N TRP A 178 0.79 -1.00 3.86
CA TRP A 178 0.31 0.26 3.32
C TRP A 178 0.26 1.29 4.45
N ILE A 179 0.83 2.47 4.18
CA ILE A 179 0.82 3.63 5.06
C ILE A 179 0.12 4.75 4.30
N HIS A 180 -0.79 5.47 4.95
CA HIS A 180 -1.44 6.64 4.39
C HIS A 180 -1.40 7.79 5.39
N VAL A 181 -1.08 8.98 4.89
CA VAL A 181 -1.11 10.23 5.66
C VAL A 181 -1.92 11.26 4.90
N ASP A 182 -2.92 11.82 5.57
CA ASP A 182 -3.71 12.98 5.15
C ASP A 182 -3.31 14.15 6.06
N GLY A 183 -2.78 15.22 5.47
CA GLY A 183 -2.30 16.39 6.18
C GLY A 183 -2.43 17.70 5.40
N SER A 184 -1.70 18.74 5.81
CA SER A 184 -1.88 20.11 5.28
C SER A 184 -1.13 20.41 3.97
N SER A 185 -0.24 19.53 3.52
CA SER A 185 0.51 19.65 2.26
C SER A 185 1.25 18.34 1.96
N ILE A 186 1.62 18.08 0.69
CA ILE A 186 2.41 16.90 0.33
C ILE A 186 3.74 16.87 1.11
N ALA A 187 4.40 18.02 1.26
CA ALA A 187 5.67 18.10 1.97
C ALA A 187 5.52 17.62 3.43
N PHE A 188 4.43 18.00 4.08
CA PHE A 188 4.12 17.52 5.42
C PHE A 188 3.76 16.03 5.44
N SER A 189 2.81 15.58 4.60
CA SER A 189 2.33 14.20 4.61
C SER A 189 3.45 13.21 4.27
N GLY A 190 4.34 13.58 3.33
CA GLY A 190 5.51 12.80 2.96
C GLY A 190 6.52 12.63 4.10
N VAL A 191 6.80 13.70 4.85
CA VAL A 191 7.70 13.63 6.02
C VAL A 191 7.12 12.72 7.09
N ILE A 192 5.83 12.87 7.42
CA ILE A 192 5.18 12.02 8.42
C ILE A 192 5.13 10.56 7.96
N ALA A 193 4.80 10.31 6.68
CA ALA A 193 4.74 8.95 6.14
C ALA A 193 6.11 8.25 6.20
N ALA A 194 7.21 8.98 5.95
CA ALA A 194 8.56 8.46 6.08
C ALA A 194 8.91 8.09 7.54
N GLN A 195 8.54 8.93 8.52
CA GLN A 195 8.75 8.62 9.95
C GLN A 195 7.99 7.35 10.37
N VAL A 196 6.74 7.22 9.92
CA VAL A 196 5.90 6.06 10.20
C VAL A 196 6.48 4.81 9.53
N LEU A 197 7.01 4.92 8.31
CA LEU A 197 7.69 3.82 7.63
C LEU A 197 8.93 3.36 8.40
N ASP A 198 9.73 4.27 8.94
CA ASP A 198 10.90 3.92 9.75
C ASP A 198 10.50 3.21 11.04
N ALA A 199 9.45 3.68 11.73
CA ALA A 199 8.89 2.99 12.90
C ALA A 199 8.36 1.59 12.55
N MET A 200 7.69 1.44 11.40
CA MET A 200 7.21 0.16 10.92
C MET A 200 8.34 -0.82 10.61
N ARG A 201 9.44 -0.36 10.00
CA ARG A 201 10.63 -1.17 9.75
C ARG A 201 11.37 -1.55 11.03
N ALA A 202 11.42 -0.64 12.00
CA ALA A 202 12.02 -0.94 13.31
C ALA A 202 11.25 -2.05 14.05
N ALA A 203 9.92 -2.06 13.93
CA ALA A 203 9.07 -3.10 14.50
C ALA A 203 9.03 -4.40 13.67
N ASN A 204 9.34 -4.31 12.37
CA ASN A 204 9.25 -5.43 11.43
C ASN A 204 10.51 -5.49 10.54
N PRO A 205 11.62 -6.09 11.02
CA PRO A 205 12.90 -6.10 10.29
C PRO A 205 12.86 -6.76 8.90
N THR A 206 11.85 -7.61 8.65
CA THR A 206 11.63 -8.28 7.36
C THR A 206 10.75 -7.49 6.40
N LEU A 207 10.25 -6.32 6.81
CA LEU A 207 9.32 -5.53 6.01
C LEU A 207 10.00 -4.92 4.78
N GLY A 208 9.61 -5.40 3.59
CA GLY A 208 10.10 -4.87 2.31
C GLY A 208 11.51 -5.31 1.95
N LEU A 209 11.95 -6.45 2.49
CA LEU A 209 13.10 -7.21 1.99
C LEU A 209 12.77 -8.00 0.72
#